data_AF-A0AA87DDP7-F1
#
_entry.id   AF-A0AA87DDP7-F1
#
_cell.length_a   1.000
_cell.length_b   1.000
_cell.length_c   1.000
_cell.angle_alpha   90.00
_cell.angle_beta   90.00
_cell.angle_gamma   90.00
#
_symmetry.space_group_name_H-M   'P 1'
#
loop_
_entity.id
_entity.type
_entity.pdbx_description
1 polymer ?
#
loop_
_entity_poly.entity_id
_entity_poly.type
_entity_poly.pdbx_seq_one_letter_code
_entity_poly.pdbx_strand_id
1 'polypeptide(L)'
;MTEIMTPAQAAVFREQRLKEEQRKYAERGISTAFEGWNLVTIGDSDCNYYSYKHFVVTQIFGMGIDNYISKTGWDKKELIEFLATDDDPNEDPWKEDVINYFDGMEGNY
;
A
#
# COMPACT_ATOMS: atom_id res chain seq x y z
N MET A 1 19.90 15.37 -30.35
CA MET A 1 20.45 14.57 -29.23
C MET A 1 19.27 13.93 -28.54
N THR A 2 19.12 12.62 -28.65
CA THR A 2 18.25 11.84 -27.76
C THR A 2 19.05 11.61 -26.49
N GLU A 3 18.73 12.32 -25.41
CA GLU A 3 19.32 12.02 -24.10
C GLU A 3 18.86 10.62 -23.69
N ILE A 4 19.79 9.66 -23.71
CA ILE A 4 19.54 8.32 -23.22
C ILE A 4 19.69 8.38 -21.69
N MET A 5 18.57 8.28 -20.98
CA MET A 5 18.59 8.14 -19.52
C MET A 5 19.40 6.91 -19.14
N THR A 6 20.28 7.06 -18.15
CA THR A 6 20.91 5.91 -17.48
C THR A 6 19.85 5.08 -16.74
N PRO A 7 20.10 3.79 -16.45
CA PRO A 7 19.16 2.96 -15.70
C PRO A 7 18.75 3.56 -14.34
N ALA A 8 19.68 4.22 -13.64
CA ALA A 8 19.38 4.91 -12.38
C ALA A 8 18.44 6.10 -12.58
N GLN A 9 18.68 6.91 -13.62
CA GLN A 9 17.79 8.04 -13.96
C GLN A 9 16.40 7.54 -14.38
N ALA A 10 16.32 6.44 -15.13
CA ALA A 10 15.05 5.84 -15.54
C ALA A 10 14.25 5.30 -14.33
N ALA A 11 14.92 4.71 -13.33
CA ALA A 11 14.28 4.25 -12.11
C ALA A 11 13.69 5.42 -11.29
N VAL A 12 14.47 6.48 -11.10
CA VAL A 12 14.02 7.70 -10.40
C VAL A 12 12.85 8.35 -11.14
N PHE A 13 12.93 8.46 -12.46
CA PHE A 13 11.84 9.01 -13.27
C PHE A 13 10.55 8.18 -13.16
N ARG A 14 10.67 6.85 -13.19
CA ARG A 14 9.54 5.94 -13.01
C ARG A 14 8.90 6.10 -11.63
N GLU A 15 9.70 6.17 -10.58
CA GLU A 15 9.20 6.37 -9.21
C GLU A 15 8.46 7.71 -9.06
N GLN A 16 9.03 8.79 -9.60
CA GLN A 16 8.38 10.11 -9.60
C GLN A 16 7.04 10.09 -10.32
N ARG A 17 6.98 9.47 -11.51
CA ARG A 17 5.73 9.34 -12.27
C ARG A 17 4.68 8.56 -11.50
N LEU A 18 5.07 7.44 -10.87
CA LEU A 18 4.16 6.62 -10.08
C LEU A 18 3.63 7.37 -8.85
N LYS A 19 4.46 8.14 -8.15
CA LYS A 19 4.02 9.02 -7.04
C LYS A 19 3.06 10.12 -7.51
N GLU A 20 3.25 10.64 -8.72
CA GLU A 20 2.37 11.65 -9.30
C GLU A 20 1.03 11.06 -9.75
N GLU A 21 1.03 9.84 -10.29
CA GLU A 21 -0.19 9.05 -10.56
C GLU A 21 -0.94 8.76 -9.27
N GLN A 22 -0.24 8.33 -8.22
CA GLN A 22 -0.79 8.06 -6.90
C GLN A 22 -1.56 9.27 -6.33
N ARG A 23 -0.97 10.47 -6.41
CA ARG A 23 -1.62 11.73 -6.00
C ARG A 23 -2.89 12.03 -6.80
N LYS A 24 -2.86 11.82 -8.12
CA LYS A 24 -4.04 12.03 -8.98
C LYS A 24 -5.18 11.08 -8.64
N TYR A 25 -4.88 9.83 -8.24
CA TYR A 25 -5.88 8.90 -7.75
C TYR A 25 -6.46 9.37 -6.43
N ALA A 26 -5.60 9.80 -5.49
CA ALA A 26 -6.03 10.31 -4.20
C ALA A 26 -6.97 11.52 -4.34
N GLU A 27 -6.65 12.50 -5.18
CA GLU A 27 -7.49 13.67 -5.47
C GLU A 27 -8.89 13.31 -6.01
N ARG A 28 -9.05 12.10 -6.55
CA ARG A 28 -10.32 11.58 -7.10
C ARG A 28 -11.05 10.66 -6.12
N GLY A 29 -10.62 10.61 -4.87
CA GLY A 29 -11.17 9.69 -3.87
C GLY A 29 -10.82 8.24 -4.20
N ILE A 30 -9.57 7.95 -4.57
CA ILE A 30 -9.09 6.57 -4.75
C ILE A 30 -7.82 6.40 -3.94
N SER A 31 -7.89 5.56 -2.92
CA SER A 31 -6.73 5.20 -2.10
C SER A 31 -5.89 4.13 -2.81
N THR A 32 -4.57 4.28 -2.77
CA THR A 32 -3.62 3.43 -3.53
C THR A 32 -2.33 3.15 -2.74
N ALA A 33 -1.68 2.01 -2.98
CA ALA A 33 -0.36 1.68 -2.42
C ALA A 33 0.52 0.98 -3.46
N PHE A 34 1.81 0.79 -3.14
CA PHE A 34 2.73 0.04 -4.00
C PHE A 34 2.80 -1.43 -3.61
N GLU A 35 2.54 -2.28 -4.59
CA GLU A 35 2.84 -3.71 -4.54
C GLU A 35 4.03 -3.98 -5.48
N GLY A 36 5.24 -4.05 -4.89
CA GLY A 36 6.47 -4.07 -5.66
C GLY A 36 6.64 -2.76 -6.47
N TRP A 37 6.70 -2.86 -7.80
CA TRP A 37 6.86 -1.71 -8.72
C TRP A 37 5.55 -1.29 -9.41
N ASN A 38 4.41 -1.71 -8.86
CA ASN A 38 3.08 -1.47 -9.41
C ASN A 38 2.20 -0.75 -8.39
N LEU A 39 1.40 0.18 -8.89
CA LEU A 39 0.40 0.88 -8.08
C LEU A 39 -0.90 0.07 -8.08
N VAL A 40 -1.46 -0.18 -6.90
CA VAL A 40 -2.72 -0.92 -6.73
C VAL A 40 -3.73 -0.10 -5.94
N THR A 41 -5.00 -0.25 -6.29
CA THR A 41 -6.12 0.34 -5.55
C THR A 41 -6.36 -0.45 -4.28
N ILE A 42 -6.52 0.27 -3.17
CA ILE A 42 -6.76 -0.31 -1.86
C ILE A 42 -8.05 0.21 -1.23
N GLY A 43 -8.53 1.40 -1.62
CA GLY A 43 -9.85 1.88 -1.25
C GLY A 43 -10.43 2.85 -2.28
N ASP A 44 -11.73 3.10 -2.20
CA ASP A 44 -12.48 3.94 -3.14
C ASP A 44 -13.35 4.98 -2.44
N SER A 45 -14.08 5.77 -3.23
CA SER A 45 -14.86 6.94 -2.78
C SER A 45 -15.97 6.62 -1.81
N ASP A 46 -16.40 5.36 -1.72
CA ASP A 46 -17.43 4.91 -0.82
C ASP A 46 -16.85 4.44 0.52
N CYS A 47 -15.57 4.76 0.79
CA CYS A 47 -14.77 4.26 1.92
C CYS A 47 -14.75 2.73 1.97
N ASN A 48 -14.82 2.08 0.81
CA ASN A 48 -14.73 0.65 0.72
C ASN A 48 -13.24 0.22 0.76
N TYR A 49 -12.79 -0.18 1.95
CA TYR A 49 -11.42 -0.62 2.19
C TYR A 49 -11.25 -2.14 2.17
N TYR A 50 -12.18 -2.92 1.60
CA TYR A 50 -12.04 -4.39 1.48
C TYR A 50 -10.72 -4.80 0.81
N SER A 51 -10.16 -3.95 -0.05
CA SER A 51 -8.88 -4.15 -0.71
C SER A 51 -7.63 -3.83 0.15
N TYR A 52 -7.75 -3.17 1.31
CA TYR A 52 -6.62 -2.92 2.23
C TYR A 52 -6.18 -4.19 2.98
N LYS A 53 -7.10 -4.96 3.57
CA LYS A 53 -6.76 -6.24 4.23
C LYS A 53 -6.20 -7.25 3.23
N HIS A 54 -6.77 -7.28 2.02
CA HIS A 54 -6.20 -8.05 0.91
C HIS A 54 -4.77 -7.61 0.61
N PHE A 55 -4.51 -6.30 0.49
CA PHE A 55 -3.16 -5.79 0.26
C PHE A 55 -2.17 -6.26 1.33
N VAL A 56 -2.52 -6.16 2.62
CA VAL A 56 -1.68 -6.65 3.72
C VAL A 56 -1.39 -8.14 3.59
N VAL A 57 -2.42 -8.96 3.35
CA VAL A 57 -2.26 -10.40 3.16
C VAL A 57 -1.30 -10.67 2.01
N THR A 58 -1.44 -9.94 0.90
CA THR A 58 -0.55 -10.05 -0.26
C THR A 58 0.90 -9.67 0.09
N GLN A 59 1.12 -8.59 0.86
CA GLN A 59 2.44 -8.22 1.36
C GLN A 59 3.05 -9.35 2.21
N ILE A 60 2.27 -9.90 3.15
CA ILE A 60 2.69 -11.02 4.01
C ILE A 60 3.05 -12.26 3.18
N PHE A 61 2.28 -12.60 2.15
CA PHE A 61 2.61 -13.70 1.25
C PHE A 61 3.88 -13.42 0.43
N GLY A 62 4.10 -12.17 0.01
CA GLY A 62 5.24 -11.77 -0.80
C GLY A 62 6.58 -11.75 -0.03
N MET A 63 6.58 -11.24 1.21
CA MET A 63 7.81 -11.12 2.01
C MET A 63 7.95 -12.13 3.14
N GLY A 64 6.86 -12.82 3.51
CA GLY A 64 6.79 -13.69 4.69
C GLY A 64 6.35 -12.94 5.95
N ILE A 65 5.60 -13.63 6.81
CA ILE A 65 4.99 -13.06 8.02
C ILE A 65 6.02 -12.49 9.01
N ASP A 66 7.18 -13.15 9.17
CA ASP A 66 8.21 -12.69 10.11
C ASP A 66 8.87 -11.38 9.64
N ASN A 67 9.04 -11.21 8.32
CA ASN A 67 9.56 -9.98 7.74
C ASN A 67 8.54 -8.84 7.83
N TYR A 68 7.25 -9.15 7.63
CA TYR A 68 6.18 -8.18 7.84
C TYR A 68 6.19 -7.67 9.28
N ILE A 69 6.15 -8.58 10.26
CA ILE A 69 6.22 -8.25 11.70
C ILE A 69 7.46 -7.43 12.03
N SER A 70 8.63 -7.82 11.54
CA SER A 70 9.86 -7.06 11.80
C SER A 70 9.81 -5.64 11.23
N LYS A 71 9.03 -5.40 10.17
CA LYS A 71 8.90 -4.11 9.51
C LYS A 71 7.84 -3.23 10.15
N THR A 72 6.72 -3.82 10.59
CA THR A 72 5.56 -3.09 11.10
C THR A 72 5.49 -3.02 12.62
N GLY A 73 6.16 -3.95 13.32
CA GLY A 73 6.22 -4.01 14.79
C GLY A 73 5.08 -4.80 15.44
N TRP A 74 4.24 -5.46 14.64
CA TRP A 74 3.13 -6.27 15.13
C TRP A 74 3.57 -7.44 16.01
N ASP A 75 2.78 -7.75 17.04
CA ASP A 75 2.85 -9.10 17.62
C ASP A 75 2.28 -10.13 16.63
N LYS A 76 2.93 -11.29 16.55
CA LYS A 76 2.56 -12.35 15.60
C LYS A 76 1.14 -12.88 15.85
N LYS A 77 0.77 -13.03 17.11
CA LYS A 77 -0.52 -13.57 17.49
C LYS A 77 -1.61 -12.53 17.25
N GLU A 78 -1.37 -11.28 17.62
CA GLU A 78 -2.30 -10.17 17.35
C GLU A 78 -2.56 -10.00 15.85
N LEU A 79 -1.51 -10.07 15.02
CA LEU A 79 -1.62 -10.05 13.56
C LEU A 79 -2.49 -11.19 13.02
N ILE A 80 -2.28 -12.42 13.50
CA ILE A 80 -3.05 -13.58 13.04
C ILE A 80 -4.51 -13.47 13.48
N GLU A 81 -4.75 -13.11 14.75
CA GLU A 81 -6.10 -12.94 15.29
C GLU A 81 -6.86 -11.89 14.50
N PHE A 82 -6.23 -10.73 14.27
CA PHE A 82 -6.81 -9.71 13.41
C PHE A 82 -7.13 -10.24 12.01
N LEU A 83 -6.19 -10.92 11.35
CA LEU A 83 -6.41 -11.37 9.98
C LEU A 83 -7.59 -12.36 9.91
N ALA A 84 -7.91 -13.02 11.01
CA ALA A 84 -9.03 -13.93 11.16
C ALA A 84 -10.36 -13.26 11.58
N THR A 85 -10.39 -11.99 11.98
CA THR A 85 -11.64 -11.28 12.31
C THR A 85 -12.34 -10.72 11.07
N ASP A 86 -13.66 -10.59 11.16
CA ASP A 86 -14.51 -9.88 10.19
C ASP A 86 -14.71 -8.40 10.61
N ASP A 87 -13.74 -7.81 11.32
CA ASP A 87 -13.85 -6.45 11.85
C ASP A 87 -14.03 -5.41 10.74
N ASP A 88 -14.60 -4.25 11.11
CA ASP A 88 -14.90 -3.17 10.19
C ASP A 88 -13.59 -2.66 9.56
N PRO A 89 -13.45 -2.75 8.22
CA PRO A 89 -12.23 -2.33 7.55
C PRO A 89 -11.91 -0.82 7.72
N ASN A 90 -12.82 -0.03 8.31
CA ASN A 90 -12.63 1.36 8.71
C ASN A 90 -12.04 1.55 10.12
N GLU A 91 -12.16 0.58 11.03
CA GLU A 91 -11.70 0.70 12.43
C GLU A 91 -10.28 0.17 12.64
N ASP A 92 -9.62 -0.29 11.58
CA ASP A 92 -8.51 -1.19 11.76
C ASP A 92 -7.10 -0.58 11.64
N PRO A 93 -6.14 -1.05 12.46
CA PRO A 93 -4.75 -0.60 12.48
C PRO A 93 -3.95 -0.84 11.19
N TRP A 94 -4.44 -1.64 10.23
CA TRP A 94 -3.76 -1.93 8.94
C TRP A 94 -3.55 -0.72 8.07
N LYS A 95 -4.46 0.25 8.17
CA LYS A 95 -4.33 1.49 7.41
C LYS A 95 -3.01 2.18 7.75
N GLU A 96 -2.61 2.14 9.03
CA GLU A 96 -1.33 2.68 9.47
C GLU A 96 -0.16 1.93 8.85
N ASP A 97 -0.24 0.60 8.74
CA ASP A 97 0.84 -0.15 8.12
C ASP A 97 1.03 0.20 6.65
N VAL A 98 -0.07 0.28 5.91
CA VAL A 98 -0.02 0.59 4.49
C VAL A 98 0.56 1.99 4.25
N ILE A 99 0.10 2.98 5.01
CA ILE A 99 0.59 4.36 4.90
C ILE A 99 2.06 4.48 5.36
N ASN A 100 2.41 3.88 6.49
CA ASN A 100 3.71 4.10 7.12
C ASN A 100 4.84 3.25 6.50
N TYR A 101 4.51 2.07 5.96
CA TYR A 101 5.53 1.09 5.56
C TYR A 101 5.46 0.65 4.11
N PHE A 102 4.34 0.89 3.41
CA PHE A 102 4.10 0.40 2.04
C PHE A 102 3.69 1.51 1.07
N ASP A 103 4.10 2.74 1.37
CA ASP A 103 3.87 3.92 0.53
C ASP A 103 2.37 4.10 0.18
N GLY A 104 1.49 3.80 1.12
CA GLY A 104 0.05 4.00 1.00
C GLY A 104 -0.32 5.48 0.93
N MET A 105 -1.29 5.80 0.08
CA MET A 105 -1.89 7.12 -0.03
C MET A 105 -3.40 7.00 0.05
N GLU A 106 -3.99 7.73 0.99
CA GLU A 106 -5.43 7.80 1.19
C GLU A 106 -6.08 8.76 0.17
N GLY A 107 -7.27 8.38 -0.29
CA GLY A 107 -8.13 9.21 -1.12
C GLY A 107 -8.69 10.41 -0.37
N ASN A 108 -8.90 11.50 -1.09
CA ASN A 108 -9.61 12.67 -0.58
C ASN A 108 -11.11 12.48 -0.81
N TYR A 109 -11.78 11.98 0.22
CA TYR A 109 -13.21 11.62 0.22
C TYR A 109 -14.10 12.77 0.70
#